data_AF-A0A1R4GTA3-F1
#
_entry.id   AF-A0A1R4GTA3-F1
#
_cell.length_a   1.000
_cell.length_b   1.000
_cell.length_c   1.000
_cell.angle_alpha   90.00
_cell.angle_beta   90.00
_cell.angle_gamma   90.00
#
_symmetry.space_group_name_H-M   'P 1'
#
loop_
_entity.id
_entity.type
_entity.pdbx_description
1 polymer ?
#
loop_
_entity_poly.entity_id
_entity_poly.type
_entity_poly.pdbx_seq_one_letter_code
_entity_poly.pdbx_strand_id
1 'polypeptide(L)'
;MSGVHGYEIVPATVRGALRQVRSEREDLDTQREALLGRMEDLMEATKMRAVTTALSSVWNDMIALQAEAAGTRIDNAVTGMEESVQAFEQGDATMMDSAQGSMQQSVVLDIDDALTVEE
;
A
#
# COMPACT_ATOMS: atom_id res chain seq x y z
N MET A 1 7.41 28.76 -13.31
CA MET A 1 6.80 27.77 -12.40
C MET A 1 7.40 26.43 -12.75
N SER A 2 8.29 25.92 -11.90
CA SER A 2 8.94 24.62 -12.10
C SER A 2 7.89 23.55 -11.87
N GLY A 3 7.41 22.93 -12.95
CA GLY A 3 6.55 21.76 -12.86
C GLY A 3 7.29 20.69 -12.06
N VAL A 4 6.61 20.12 -11.08
CA VAL A 4 7.04 18.86 -10.46
C VAL A 4 7.29 17.91 -11.63
N HIS A 5 8.54 17.47 -11.82
CA HIS A 5 8.82 16.38 -12.76
C HIS A 5 7.90 15.23 -12.35
N GLY A 6 6.89 14.96 -13.18
CA GLY A 6 5.89 13.95 -12.89
C GLY A 6 6.62 12.64 -12.70
N TYR A 7 6.68 12.15 -11.46
CA TYR A 7 7.08 10.79 -11.22
C TYR A 7 6.05 9.94 -11.95
N GLU A 8 6.49 9.22 -12.98
CA GLU A 8 5.66 8.23 -13.65
C GLU A 8 5.33 7.15 -12.61
N ILE A 9 4.08 7.17 -12.13
CA ILE A 9 3.59 6.13 -11.23
C ILE A 9 3.37 4.91 -12.11
N VAL A 10 4.24 3.93 -11.98
CA VAL A 10 4.07 2.62 -12.63
C VAL A 10 3.31 1.72 -11.66
N PRO A 11 2.02 1.40 -11.89
CA PRO A 11 1.20 0.59 -10.99
C PRO A 11 1.86 -0.74 -10.57
N ALA A 12 2.56 -1.37 -11.50
CA ALA A 12 3.29 -2.61 -11.26
C ALA A 12 4.42 -2.44 -10.22
N THR A 13 5.17 -1.34 -10.30
CA THR A 13 6.24 -1.01 -9.35
C THR A 13 5.67 -0.76 -7.95
N VAL A 14 4.59 0.01 -7.85
CA VAL A 14 3.93 0.28 -6.56
C VAL A 14 3.41 -1.02 -5.96
N ARG A 15 2.71 -1.87 -6.73
CA ARG A 15 2.26 -3.19 -6.23
C ARG A 15 3.41 -4.09 -5.80
N GLY A 16 4.54 -4.05 -6.49
CA GLY A 16 5.76 -4.76 -6.09
C GLY A 16 6.24 -4.32 -4.71
N ALA A 17 6.36 -3.00 -4.49
CA ALA A 17 6.73 -2.44 -3.19
C ALA A 17 5.70 -2.78 -2.09
N LEU A 18 4.40 -2.74 -2.39
CA LEU A 18 3.35 -3.09 -1.42
C LEU A 18 3.40 -4.55 -0.99
N ARG A 19 3.74 -5.48 -1.90
CA ARG A 19 3.98 -6.89 -1.54
C ARG A 19 5.16 -7.03 -0.59
N GLN A 20 6.24 -6.29 -0.83
CA GLN A 20 7.39 -6.30 0.07
C GLN A 20 7.00 -5.77 1.46
N VAL A 21 6.28 -4.65 1.54
CA VAL A 21 5.81 -4.08 2.80
C VAL A 21 4.90 -5.05 3.57
N ARG A 22 4.04 -5.81 2.86
CA ARG A 22 3.23 -6.89 3.47
C ARG A 22 4.10 -8.01 4.04
N SER A 23 5.11 -8.44 3.30
CA SER A 23 6.08 -9.45 3.78
C SER A 23 6.80 -8.97 5.04
N GLU A 24 7.25 -7.71 5.07
CA GLU A 24 7.93 -7.13 6.24
C GLU A 24 6.99 -7.02 7.46
N ARG A 25 5.68 -6.82 7.23
CA ARG A 25 4.65 -6.84 8.27
C ARG A 25 4.46 -8.25 8.86
N GLU A 26 4.43 -9.28 8.01
CA GLU A 26 4.37 -10.67 8.46
C GLU A 26 5.63 -11.07 9.27
N ASP A 27 6.80 -10.58 8.85
CA ASP A 27 8.05 -10.76 9.59
C ASP A 27 8.00 -10.09 10.97
N LEU A 28 7.37 -8.92 11.08
CA LEU A 28 7.18 -8.22 12.35
C LEU A 28 6.31 -9.04 13.32
N ASP A 29 5.20 -9.61 12.84
CA ASP A 29 4.34 -10.48 13.65
C ASP A 29 5.10 -11.72 14.13
N THR A 30 5.89 -12.34 13.25
CA THR A 30 6.74 -13.49 13.59
C THR A 30 7.79 -13.13 14.65
N GLN A 31 8.45 -11.98 14.51
CA GLN A 31 9.43 -11.49 15.48
C GLN A 31 8.80 -11.17 16.84
N ARG A 32 7.58 -10.62 16.84
CA ARG A 32 6.80 -10.37 18.06
C ARG A 32 6.55 -11.69 18.79
N GLU A 33 6.02 -12.70 18.12
CA GLU A 33 5.73 -14.00 18.74
C GLU A 33 7.01 -14.67 19.27
N ALA A 34 8.11 -14.61 18.52
CA ALA A 34 9.39 -15.14 18.96
C ALA A 34 9.92 -14.43 20.22
N LEU A 35 9.72 -13.11 20.33
CA LEU A 35 10.12 -12.35 21.50
C LEU A 35 9.27 -12.68 22.73
N LEU A 36 7.95 -12.87 22.55
CA LEU A 36 7.07 -13.33 23.62
C LEU A 36 7.56 -14.65 24.22
N GLY A 37 7.81 -15.66 23.36
CA GLY A 37 8.29 -16.97 23.83
C GLY A 37 9.62 -16.87 24.59
N ARG A 38 10.57 -16.05 24.09
CA ARG A 38 11.84 -15.82 24.80
C ARG A 38 11.65 -15.13 26.16
N MET A 39 10.66 -14.25 26.28
CA MET A 39 10.35 -13.61 27.55
C MET A 39 9.73 -14.59 28.52
N GLU A 40 8.84 -15.46 28.07
CA GLU A 40 8.26 -16.55 28.87
C GLU A 40 9.34 -17.51 29.38
N ASP A 41 10.27 -17.92 28.50
CA ASP A 41 11.43 -18.75 28.87
C ASP A 41 12.30 -18.07 29.93
N LEU A 42 12.57 -16.78 29.78
CA LEU A 42 13.36 -16.00 30.72
C LEU A 42 12.65 -15.86 32.08
N MET A 43 11.33 -15.64 32.06
CA MET A 43 10.50 -15.55 33.25
C MET A 43 10.53 -16.86 34.04
N GLU A 44 10.42 -17.99 33.36
CA GLU A 44 10.49 -19.33 33.97
C GLU A 44 11.88 -19.63 34.53
N ALA A 45 12.95 -19.26 33.81
CA ALA A 45 14.32 -19.49 34.24
C ALA A 45 14.72 -18.65 35.46
N THR A 46 14.30 -17.38 35.52
CA THR A 46 14.78 -16.44 36.53
C THR A 46 14.16 -16.68 37.92
N LYS A 47 12.91 -17.18 37.98
CA LYS A 47 12.16 -17.46 39.22
C LYS A 47 12.09 -16.30 40.23
N MET A 48 12.44 -15.09 39.82
CA MET A 48 12.40 -13.87 40.63
C MET A 48 11.17 -13.05 40.27
N ARG A 49 10.21 -12.95 41.20
CA ARG A 49 8.96 -12.21 41.00
C ARG A 49 9.16 -10.80 40.45
N ALA A 50 10.15 -10.06 40.94
CA ALA A 50 10.43 -8.70 40.48
C ALA A 50 10.83 -8.65 39.00
N VAL A 51 11.65 -9.61 38.55
CA VAL A 51 12.08 -9.70 37.14
C VAL A 51 10.90 -10.12 36.27
N THR A 52 10.13 -11.11 36.70
CA THR A 52 8.91 -11.56 36.01
C THR A 52 7.92 -10.41 35.82
N THR A 53 7.65 -9.62 36.87
CA THR A 53 6.76 -8.46 36.79
C THR A 53 7.31 -7.37 35.85
N ALA A 54 8.62 -7.09 35.91
CA ALA A 54 9.23 -6.11 35.03
C ALA A 54 9.14 -6.52 33.55
N LEU A 55 9.41 -7.80 33.24
CA LEU A 55 9.29 -8.34 31.89
C LEU A 55 7.85 -8.27 31.40
N SER A 56 6.87 -8.71 32.19
CA SER A 56 5.46 -8.62 31.80
C SER A 56 4.99 -7.18 31.56
N SER A 57 5.44 -6.22 32.38
CA SER A 57 5.10 -4.80 32.18
C SER A 57 5.71 -4.27 30.87
N VAL A 58 7.00 -4.50 30.63
CA VAL A 58 7.66 -4.08 29.37
C VAL A 58 6.97 -4.69 28.15
N TRP A 59 6.56 -5.96 28.24
CA TRP A 59 5.83 -6.63 27.18
C TRP A 59 4.47 -5.97 26.91
N ASN A 60 3.62 -5.93 27.94
CA ASN A 60 2.22 -5.51 27.80
C ASN A 60 2.08 -4.01 27.54
N ASP A 61 2.87 -3.19 28.25
CA ASP A 61 2.69 -1.75 28.26
C ASP A 61 3.40 -1.06 27.09
N MET A 62 4.35 -1.74 26.44
CA MET A 62 5.17 -1.15 25.39
C MET A 62 5.25 -2.04 24.15
N ILE A 63 5.83 -3.24 24.24
CA ILE A 63 6.21 -4.00 23.05
C ILE A 63 4.98 -4.48 22.27
N ALA A 64 4.02 -5.11 22.95
CA ALA A 64 2.81 -5.62 22.31
C ALA A 64 1.99 -4.49 21.66
N LEU A 65 1.77 -3.41 22.41
CA LEU A 65 1.02 -2.24 21.94
C LEU A 65 1.69 -1.54 20.76
N GLN A 66 3.01 -1.34 20.81
CA GLN A 66 3.71 -0.67 19.70
C GLN A 66 3.77 -1.55 18.46
N ALA A 67 3.93 -2.87 18.60
CA ALA A 67 3.90 -3.80 17.49
C ALA A 67 2.51 -3.81 16.80
N GLU A 68 1.43 -3.85 17.58
CA GLU A 68 0.06 -3.79 17.06
C GLU A 68 -0.23 -2.45 16.36
N ALA A 69 0.19 -1.33 16.98
CA ALA A 69 0.05 -0.01 16.38
C ALA A 69 0.85 0.14 15.08
N ALA A 70 2.06 -0.44 15.02
CA ALA A 70 2.87 -0.47 13.81
C ALA A 70 2.21 -1.29 12.71
N GLY A 71 1.73 -2.51 13.03
CA GLY A 71 0.99 -3.36 12.09
C GLY A 71 -0.23 -2.65 11.50
N THR A 72 -1.03 -2.01 12.35
CA THR A 72 -2.21 -1.24 11.92
C THR A 72 -1.84 -0.10 10.97
N ARG A 73 -0.76 0.64 11.25
CA ARG A 73 -0.29 1.73 10.39
C ARG A 73 0.16 1.21 9.02
N ILE A 74 0.85 0.07 9.00
CA ILE A 74 1.29 -0.57 7.75
C ILE A 74 0.07 -1.03 6.95
N ASP A 75 -0.88 -1.73 7.58
CA ASP A 75 -2.09 -2.24 6.91
C ASP A 75 -2.93 -1.10 6.30
N ASN A 76 -3.09 0.00 7.04
CA ASN A 76 -3.78 1.20 6.55
C ASN A 76 -3.03 1.86 5.38
N ALA A 77 -1.71 1.97 5.46
CA ALA A 77 -0.89 2.57 4.40
C ALA A 77 -0.93 1.72 3.13
N VAL A 78 -0.86 0.39 3.26
CA VAL A 78 -0.96 -0.55 2.14
C VAL A 78 -2.33 -0.43 1.48
N THR A 79 -3.41 -0.45 2.27
CA THR A 79 -4.77 -0.33 1.76
C THR A 79 -4.96 0.98 0.98
N GLY A 80 -4.57 2.11 1.58
CA GLY A 80 -4.69 3.42 0.91
C GLY A 80 -3.86 3.54 -0.37
N MET A 81 -2.69 2.89 -0.41
CA MET A 81 -1.87 2.84 -1.63
C MET A 81 -2.47 1.93 -2.70
N GLU A 82 -3.06 0.79 -2.34
CA GLU A 82 -3.77 -0.07 -3.30
C GLU A 82 -4.98 0.64 -3.91
N GLU A 83 -5.77 1.32 -3.09
CA GLU A 83 -6.90 2.14 -3.54
C GLU A 83 -6.45 3.24 -4.49
N SER A 84 -5.32 3.90 -4.19
CA SER A 84 -4.74 4.94 -5.04
C SER A 84 -4.27 4.39 -6.39
N VAL A 85 -3.61 3.22 -6.40
CA VAL A 85 -3.20 2.55 -7.65
C VAL A 85 -4.41 2.13 -8.48
N GLN A 86 -5.44 1.60 -7.84
CA GLN A 86 -6.67 1.19 -8.52
C GLN A 86 -7.40 2.40 -9.15
N ALA A 87 -7.50 3.50 -8.42
CA ALA A 87 -8.09 4.74 -8.92
C ALA A 87 -7.29 5.31 -10.11
N PHE A 88 -5.96 5.23 -10.06
CA PHE A 88 -5.09 5.64 -11.15
C PHE A 88 -5.35 4.83 -12.42
N GLU A 89 -5.37 3.50 -12.34
CA GLU A 89 -5.63 2.64 -13.50
C GLU A 89 -7.04 2.81 -14.08
N GLN A 90 -8.05 3.02 -13.23
CA GLN A 90 -9.41 3.32 -13.67
C GLN A 90 -9.49 4.67 -14.39
N GLY A 91 -8.76 5.67 -13.89
CA GLY A 91 -8.61 6.96 -14.55
C GLY A 91 -7.98 6.83 -15.92
N ASP A 92 -6.86 6.12 -16.03
CA ASP A 92 -6.16 5.87 -17.29
C ASP A 92 -7.06 5.16 -18.31
N ALA A 93 -7.79 4.13 -17.90
CA ALA A 93 -8.74 3.43 -18.77
C ALA A 93 -9.86 4.36 -19.26
N THR A 94 -10.43 5.17 -18.37
CA THR A 94 -11.49 6.14 -18.73
C THR A 94 -10.97 7.21 -19.69
N MET A 95 -9.74 7.67 -19.51
CA MET A 95 -9.09 8.64 -20.40
C MET A 95 -8.78 8.02 -21.76
N MET A 96 -8.31 6.77 -21.82
CA MET A 96 -8.12 6.04 -23.08
C MET A 96 -9.44 5.88 -23.85
N ASP A 97 -10.50 5.46 -23.17
CA ASP A 97 -11.83 5.29 -23.78
C ASP A 97 -12.37 6.63 -24.31
N SER A 98 -12.21 7.71 -23.54
CA SER A 98 -12.64 9.06 -23.94
C SER A 98 -11.82 9.57 -25.13
N ALA A 99 -10.51 9.31 -25.15
CA ALA A 99 -9.64 9.67 -26.27
C ALA A 99 -10.00 8.89 -27.54
N GLN A 100 -10.27 7.59 -27.43
CA GLN A 100 -10.72 6.77 -28.56
C GLN A 100 -12.08 7.24 -29.10
N GLY A 101 -13.04 7.53 -28.23
CA GLY A 101 -14.34 8.08 -28.63
C GLY A 101 -14.22 9.43 -29.32
N SER A 102 -13.35 10.32 -28.82
CA SER A 102 -13.08 11.63 -29.43
C SER A 102 -12.39 11.49 -30.79
N MET A 103 -11.44 10.54 -30.93
CA MET A 103 -10.79 10.25 -32.21
C MET A 103 -11.78 9.68 -33.23
N GLN A 104 -12.68 8.79 -32.82
CA GLN A 104 -13.75 8.27 -33.69
C GLN A 104 -14.69 9.40 -34.13
N GLN A 105 -15.09 10.31 -33.24
CA GLN A 105 -15.89 11.48 -33.61
C GLN A 105 -15.14 12.43 -34.56
N SER A 106 -13.84 12.66 -34.35
CA SER A 106 -13.02 13.48 -35.25
C SER A 106 -12.94 12.89 -36.66
N VAL A 107 -12.73 11.57 -36.78
CA VAL A 107 -12.70 10.88 -38.08
C VAL A 107 -14.06 10.90 -38.76
N VAL A 108 -15.16 10.81 -38.00
CA VAL A 108 -16.52 10.91 -38.55
C VAL A 108 -16.80 12.31 -39.08
N LEU A 109 -16.35 13.37 -38.40
CA LEU A 109 -16.50 14.75 -38.86
C LEU A 109 -15.68 15.03 -40.14
N ASP A 110 -14.45 14.53 -40.23
CA ASP A 110 -13.61 14.70 -41.43
C ASP A 110 -14.19 13.97 -42.66
N ILE A 111 -14.93 12.87 -42.48
CA ILE A 111 -15.60 12.15 -43.59
C ILE A 111 -16.87 12.91 -44.05
N ASP A 112 -17.63 13.49 -43.13
CA ASP A 112 -18.85 14.27 -43.46
C ASP A 112 -18.50 15.59 -44.18
N ASP A 113 -17.41 16.27 -43.77
CA ASP A 113 -16.89 17.45 -44.48
C ASP A 113 -16.34 17.09 -45.88
N ALA A 114 -15.77 15.89 -46.06
CA ALA A 114 -15.29 15.45 -47.37
C ALA A 114 -16.43 15.11 -48.36
N LEU A 115 -17.60 14.70 -47.86
CA LEU A 115 -18.77 14.36 -48.68
C LEU A 115 -19.63 15.58 -49.06
N THR A 116 -19.45 16.72 -48.40
CA THR A 116 -20.23 17.95 -48.66
C THR A 116 -19.57 18.91 -49.66
N VAL A 117 -18.38 18.58 -50.18
CA VAL A 117 -17.63 19.41 -51.15
C VAL A 117 -17.84 18.96 -52.62
N GLU A 118 -18.60 17.89 -52.87
CA GLU A 118 -18.98 17.47 -54.23
C GLU A 118 -20.45 17.83 -54.57
N GLU A 119 -20.78 19.12 -54.70
CA GLU A 119 -21.90 19.62 -55.52
C GLU A 119 -21.56 20.94 -56.24
#